data_AF-A0A7L0XQT0-F1
#
_entry.id   AF-A0A7L0XQT0-F1
#
_cell.length_a   1.000
_cell.length_b   1.000
_cell.length_c   1.000
_cell.angle_alpha   90.00
_cell.angle_beta   90.00
_cell.angle_gamma   90.00
#
_symmetry.space_group_name_H-M   'P 1'
#
loop_
_entity.id
_entity.type
_entity.pdbx_description
1 polymer ?
#
loop_
_entity_poly.entity_id
_entity_poly.type
_entity_poly.pdbx_seq_one_letter_code
_entity_poly.pdbx_strand_id
1 'polypeptide(L)'
;MPSSVQLFRDQKYHELKEQCIQQRRLFEDPEFPASDGSLFYQSAPPRKVEWKRPKDLCEDPHLFVNGISSHDLHQGTLGNCWFVAACSCLALRKCLWQQVIPDFSEQEWDPKNPEKYAGIFRFRFWCFGEWTEVVVDDLLPTVDGRLIYCHSNVKNEFWSALLEKAYAKLAGSYEALDGGSAADAIVDFTGAVAESVDLVQGKYGEMISEQMKLFEDLMKVHRRGGLISCSIAVSSGRASEVETEMGLVVGHAYSVTAIRKLRLGERLVFSFKAEKLFMIRLRNPWGKREWNGAWSDNSEEWKKVSDSERKSLGLVLENDGEFWMTFEDWCKNFTDVDICRIVNTSYFSIHKTWEKKMMHGAWTKNSEPLLNRSGGCFDNRETFLQNPQYIFDVKKTEDKVLVSLQQEDRRKYKKEGKGDSIPIGFEIFKV
;
A
#
# COMPACT_ATOMS: atom_id res chain seq x y z
N MET A 1 0.87 17.19 -20.23
CA MET A 1 2.29 16.82 -20.22
C MET A 1 2.41 15.57 -19.37
N PRO A 2 2.96 14.44 -19.85
CA PRO A 2 3.35 13.38 -18.92
C PRO A 2 4.32 14.01 -17.92
N SER A 3 4.03 13.86 -16.62
CA SER A 3 4.93 14.32 -15.55
C SER A 3 6.32 13.72 -15.81
N SER A 4 7.36 14.55 -15.87
CA SER A 4 8.74 14.06 -15.92
C SER A 4 8.97 13.15 -14.73
N VAL A 5 9.48 11.95 -14.98
CA VAL A 5 9.86 11.01 -13.93
C VAL A 5 11.22 11.47 -13.37
N GLN A 6 11.28 11.76 -12.08
CA GLN A 6 12.52 12.08 -11.37
C GLN A 6 13.37 10.83 -11.21
N LEU A 7 14.69 10.95 -11.34
CA LEU A 7 15.61 9.84 -11.13
C LEU A 7 16.15 9.89 -9.71
N PHE A 8 15.98 8.81 -8.95
CA PHE A 8 16.55 8.72 -7.61
C PHE A 8 18.08 8.65 -7.73
N ARG A 9 18.78 9.59 -7.07
CA ARG A 9 20.26 9.69 -7.08
C ARG A 9 20.85 9.77 -8.49
N ASP A 10 20.10 10.37 -9.43
CA ASP A 10 20.48 10.54 -10.83
C ASP A 10 20.83 9.22 -11.57
N GLN A 11 20.41 8.07 -11.02
CA GLN A 11 20.66 6.76 -11.63
C GLN A 11 19.74 6.55 -12.84
N LYS A 12 20.34 6.35 -14.01
CA LYS A 12 19.62 6.10 -15.27
C LYS A 12 19.66 4.62 -15.62
N TYR A 13 18.52 3.94 -15.45
CA TYR A 13 18.40 2.49 -15.66
C TYR A 13 19.02 1.99 -16.97
N HIS A 14 18.64 2.59 -18.11
CA HIS A 14 19.10 2.11 -19.42
C HIS A 14 20.62 2.29 -19.63
N GLU A 15 21.18 3.43 -19.22
CA GLU A 15 22.62 3.69 -19.32
C GLU A 15 23.41 2.73 -18.42
N LEU A 16 22.96 2.53 -17.17
CA LEU A 16 23.61 1.60 -16.23
C LEU A 16 23.54 0.14 -16.71
N LYS A 17 22.37 -0.28 -17.23
CA LYS A 17 22.18 -1.63 -17.79
C LYS A 17 23.09 -1.86 -18.98
N GLU A 18 23.12 -0.93 -19.93
CA GLU A 18 23.97 -1.04 -21.11
C GLU A 18 25.47 -1.11 -20.74
N GLN A 19 25.92 -0.27 -19.81
CA GLN A 19 27.30 -0.32 -19.30
C GLN A 19 27.65 -1.67 -18.68
N CYS A 20 26.75 -2.25 -17.88
CA CYS A 20 26.97 -3.57 -17.26
C CYS A 20 27.06 -4.68 -18.30
N ILE A 21 26.19 -4.67 -19.32
CA ILE A 21 26.22 -5.61 -20.45
C ILE A 21 27.54 -5.48 -21.22
N GLN A 22 27.95 -4.26 -21.58
CA GLN A 22 29.19 -4.00 -22.32
C GLN A 22 30.43 -4.47 -21.55
N GLN A 23 30.44 -4.28 -20.23
CA GLN A 23 31.54 -4.67 -19.33
C GLN A 23 31.46 -6.14 -18.88
N ARG A 24 30.41 -6.87 -19.27
CA ARG A 24 30.14 -8.26 -18.86
C ARG A 24 30.18 -8.46 -17.34
N ARG A 25 29.60 -7.51 -16.60
CA ARG A 25 29.45 -7.58 -15.14
C ARG A 25 28.00 -7.42 -14.75
N LEU A 26 27.65 -7.91 -13.57
CA LEU A 26 26.35 -7.64 -12.96
C LEU A 26 26.40 -6.29 -12.24
N PHE A 27 25.27 -5.59 -12.24
CA PHE A 27 25.12 -4.34 -11.51
C PHE A 27 25.23 -4.61 -10.01
N GLU A 28 26.02 -3.78 -9.35
CA GLU A 28 26.10 -3.67 -7.90
C GLU A 28 25.78 -2.21 -7.58
N ASP A 29 24.76 -1.99 -6.78
CA ASP A 29 24.18 -0.68 -6.55
C ASP A 29 25.01 0.13 -5.55
N PRO A 30 25.72 1.19 -5.98
CA PRO A 30 26.56 1.98 -5.07
C PRO A 30 25.73 2.79 -4.07
N GLU A 31 24.46 3.07 -4.39
CA GLU A 31 23.56 3.87 -3.54
C GLU A 31 22.81 3.01 -2.51
N PHE A 32 22.86 1.68 -2.64
CA PHE A 32 22.26 0.75 -1.69
C PHE A 32 23.06 -0.57 -1.63
N PRO A 33 24.29 -0.51 -1.09
CA PRO A 33 25.23 -1.63 -1.15
C PRO A 33 24.75 -2.82 -0.32
N ALA A 34 25.08 -4.04 -0.76
CA ALA A 34 24.84 -5.30 -0.06
C ALA A 34 25.64 -5.39 1.25
N SER A 35 25.20 -4.64 2.26
CA SER A 35 25.90 -4.41 3.52
C SER A 35 24.92 -4.24 4.67
N ASP A 36 25.44 -4.34 5.90
CA ASP A 36 24.65 -4.15 7.12
C ASP A 36 23.95 -2.77 7.17
N GLY A 37 24.58 -1.73 6.61
CA GLY A 37 24.01 -0.38 6.57
C GLY A 37 22.73 -0.25 5.75
N SER A 38 22.51 -1.16 4.80
CA SER A 38 21.25 -1.25 4.04
C SER A 38 20.19 -2.09 4.75
N LEU A 39 20.58 -2.92 5.72
CA LEU A 39 19.67 -3.78 6.48
C LEU A 39 19.16 -3.07 7.74
N PHE A 40 20.07 -2.54 8.56
CA PHE A 40 19.77 -2.01 9.88
C PHE A 40 20.70 -0.86 10.30
N TYR A 41 20.25 -0.09 11.28
CA TYR A 41 20.96 0.98 11.96
C TYR A 41 20.81 0.92 13.50
N GLN A 42 19.86 0.16 14.07
CA GLN A 42 19.78 -0.09 15.52
C GLN A 42 20.18 -1.51 15.89
N SER A 43 19.46 -2.52 15.38
CA SER A 43 19.62 -3.91 15.83
C SER A 43 19.97 -4.84 14.67
N ALA A 44 21.10 -5.54 14.81
CA ALA A 44 21.48 -6.57 13.84
C ALA A 44 20.52 -7.78 13.92
N PRO A 45 20.18 -8.40 12.77
CA PRO A 45 19.47 -9.67 12.76
C PRO A 45 20.21 -10.73 13.60
N PRO A 46 19.49 -11.64 14.27
CA PRO A 46 20.10 -12.64 15.16
C PRO A 46 20.96 -13.68 14.41
N ARG A 47 20.80 -13.77 13.09
CA ARG A 47 21.56 -14.66 12.21
C ARG A 47 22.31 -13.83 11.17
N LYS A 48 23.47 -14.35 10.74
CA LYS A 48 24.27 -13.72 9.69
C LYS A 48 23.47 -13.68 8.38
N VAL A 49 23.31 -12.49 7.83
CA VAL A 49 22.65 -12.28 6.54
C VAL A 49 23.66 -12.42 5.40
N GLU A 50 23.27 -13.14 4.37
CA GLU A 50 24.00 -13.28 3.11
C GLU A 50 23.17 -12.66 1.98
N TRP A 51 23.80 -11.87 1.13
CA TRP A 51 23.15 -11.29 -0.04
C TRP A 51 23.32 -12.23 -1.23
N LYS A 52 22.22 -12.70 -1.81
CA LYS A 52 22.20 -13.67 -2.92
C LYS A 52 21.32 -13.16 -4.06
N ARG A 53 21.71 -13.43 -5.30
CA ARG A 53 20.86 -13.12 -6.45
C ARG A 53 19.81 -14.22 -6.66
N PRO A 54 18.68 -13.96 -7.32
CA PRO A 54 17.69 -14.97 -7.68
C PRO A 54 18.26 -16.22 -8.33
N LYS A 55 19.28 -16.07 -9.20
CA LYS A 55 20.00 -17.19 -9.84
C LYS A 55 20.79 -18.08 -8.88
N ASP A 56 21.15 -17.57 -7.69
CA ASP A 56 21.81 -18.35 -6.64
C ASP A 56 20.79 -19.08 -5.74
N LEU A 57 19.51 -18.74 -5.85
CA LEU A 57 18.41 -19.25 -5.02
C LEU A 57 17.54 -20.27 -5.76
N CYS A 58 17.41 -20.14 -7.08
CA CYS A 58 16.64 -21.05 -7.92
C CYS A 58 17.19 -21.10 -9.36
N GLU A 59 16.85 -22.16 -10.10
CA GLU A 59 17.36 -22.41 -11.46
C GLU A 59 16.73 -21.51 -12.53
N ASP A 60 15.45 -21.15 -12.38
CA ASP A 60 14.67 -20.44 -13.40
C ASP A 60 13.93 -19.24 -12.79
N PRO A 61 14.66 -18.18 -12.37
CA PRO A 61 14.07 -17.00 -11.75
C PRO A 61 13.25 -16.20 -12.75
N HIS A 62 12.08 -15.73 -12.31
CA HIS A 62 11.20 -14.83 -13.03
C HIS A 62 10.86 -13.62 -12.16
N LEU A 63 10.60 -12.50 -12.83
CA LEU A 63 10.04 -11.34 -12.17
C LEU A 63 8.58 -11.64 -11.84
N PHE A 64 7.82 -12.23 -12.76
CA PHE A 64 6.43 -12.64 -12.56
C PHE A 64 6.16 -14.07 -13.01
N VAL A 65 5.37 -14.80 -12.23
CA VAL A 65 4.88 -16.13 -12.61
C VAL A 65 3.36 -16.07 -12.72
N ASN A 66 2.85 -16.11 -13.97
CA ASN A 66 1.42 -15.95 -14.30
C ASN A 66 0.82 -14.56 -13.98
N GLY A 67 1.66 -13.52 -13.91
CA GLY A 67 1.26 -12.15 -13.65
C GLY A 67 1.53 -11.73 -12.22
N ILE A 68 0.86 -10.68 -11.75
CA ILE A 68 0.90 -10.27 -10.34
C ILE A 68 -0.37 -10.75 -9.65
N SER A 69 -0.20 -11.43 -8.54
CA SER A 69 -1.25 -11.84 -7.62
C SER A 69 -0.98 -11.26 -6.23
N SER A 70 -2.06 -11.00 -5.48
CA SER A 70 -1.91 -10.70 -4.06
C SER A 70 -1.28 -11.88 -3.31
N HIS A 71 -1.47 -13.11 -3.80
CA HIS A 71 -0.90 -14.33 -3.21
C HIS A 71 0.62 -14.44 -3.34
N ASP A 72 1.28 -13.56 -4.10
CA ASP A 72 2.74 -13.55 -4.26
C ASP A 72 3.44 -12.73 -3.15
N LEU A 73 2.65 -12.28 -2.17
CA LEU A 73 3.06 -11.36 -1.11
C LEU A 73 2.90 -12.03 0.25
N HIS A 74 4.05 -12.36 0.85
CA HIS A 74 4.18 -12.82 2.22
C HIS A 74 5.16 -11.93 2.96
N GLN A 75 4.73 -11.41 4.11
CA GLN A 75 5.61 -10.68 5.01
C GLN A 75 6.74 -11.59 5.51
N GLY A 76 7.95 -11.05 5.52
CA GLY A 76 9.10 -11.70 6.14
C GLY A 76 9.19 -11.40 7.64
N THR A 77 10.41 -11.19 8.12
CA THR A 77 10.73 -10.99 9.54
C THR A 77 10.59 -9.53 10.02
N LEU A 78 10.34 -8.60 9.09
CA LEU A 78 10.23 -7.18 9.36
C LEU A 78 8.79 -6.78 9.69
N GLY A 79 8.57 -5.84 10.61
CA GLY A 79 7.25 -5.29 10.97
C GLY A 79 6.67 -4.33 9.92
N ASN A 80 6.71 -4.72 8.64
CA ASN A 80 6.25 -3.92 7.50
C ASN A 80 4.97 -4.45 6.86
N CYS A 81 4.10 -5.07 7.65
CA CYS A 81 2.79 -5.58 7.21
C CYS A 81 1.99 -4.57 6.38
N TRP A 82 2.07 -3.29 6.75
CA TRP A 82 1.48 -2.14 6.09
C TRP A 82 1.89 -2.03 4.61
N PHE A 83 3.17 -2.27 4.30
CA PHE A 83 3.72 -2.26 2.95
C PHE A 83 3.21 -3.46 2.14
N VAL A 84 3.20 -4.66 2.76
CA VAL A 84 2.73 -5.89 2.10
C VAL A 84 1.21 -5.83 1.83
N ALA A 85 0.44 -5.22 2.75
CA ALA A 85 -0.98 -4.92 2.55
C ALA A 85 -1.19 -3.93 1.39
N ALA A 86 -0.37 -2.88 1.32
CA ALA A 86 -0.43 -1.93 0.20
C ALA A 86 -0.08 -2.60 -1.14
N CYS A 87 0.93 -3.47 -1.17
CA CYS A 87 1.28 -4.25 -2.36
C CYS A 87 0.13 -5.20 -2.77
N SER A 88 -0.57 -5.77 -1.79
CA SER A 88 -1.71 -6.65 -2.05
C SER A 88 -2.87 -5.85 -2.67
N CYS A 89 -3.09 -4.62 -2.23
CA CYS A 89 -4.03 -3.70 -2.87
C CYS A 89 -3.61 -3.36 -4.31
N LEU A 90 -2.32 -3.10 -4.54
CA LEU A 90 -1.75 -2.79 -5.85
C LEU A 90 -1.95 -3.95 -6.85
N ALA A 91 -1.75 -5.19 -6.39
CA ALA A 91 -1.94 -6.41 -7.19
C ALA A 91 -3.36 -6.54 -7.78
N LEU A 92 -4.38 -5.98 -7.12
CA LEU A 92 -5.78 -6.02 -7.57
C LEU A 92 -6.05 -5.18 -8.82
N ARG A 93 -5.10 -4.34 -9.26
CA ARG A 93 -5.30 -3.36 -10.34
C ARG A 93 -4.13 -3.35 -11.31
N LYS A 94 -4.29 -4.09 -12.41
CA LYS A 94 -3.27 -4.23 -13.46
C LYS A 94 -2.66 -2.92 -13.94
N CYS A 95 -3.50 -1.90 -14.15
CA CYS A 95 -3.06 -0.60 -14.63
C CYS A 95 -2.22 0.20 -13.62
N LEU A 96 -2.36 -0.06 -12.32
CA LEU A 96 -1.62 0.64 -11.28
C LEU A 96 -0.23 0.04 -11.10
N TRP A 97 -0.12 -1.29 -11.02
CA TRP A 97 1.20 -1.90 -10.86
C TRP A 97 2.11 -1.68 -12.07
N GLN A 98 1.56 -1.57 -13.29
CA GLN A 98 2.35 -1.23 -14.48
C GLN A 98 2.97 0.17 -14.43
N GLN A 99 2.44 1.08 -13.59
CA GLN A 99 3.08 2.35 -13.31
C GLN A 99 4.27 2.18 -12.37
N VAL A 100 4.13 1.30 -11.37
CA VAL A 100 5.17 0.98 -10.37
C VAL A 100 6.30 0.13 -10.95
N ILE A 101 5.99 -0.83 -11.82
CA ILE A 101 6.96 -1.71 -12.49
C ILE A 101 6.88 -1.46 -14.00
N PRO A 102 7.48 -0.37 -14.50
CA PRO A 102 7.41 0.01 -15.91
C PRO A 102 8.20 -0.96 -16.79
N ASP A 103 7.74 -1.16 -18.02
CA ASP A 103 8.44 -1.95 -19.05
C ASP A 103 8.91 -3.32 -18.53
N PHE A 104 8.06 -3.95 -17.72
CA PHE A 104 8.40 -5.14 -16.95
C PHE A 104 8.97 -6.28 -17.81
N SER A 105 8.54 -6.40 -19.07
CA SER A 105 9.07 -7.37 -20.03
C SER A 105 10.54 -7.16 -20.38
N GLU A 106 11.07 -5.93 -20.28
CA GLU A 106 12.49 -5.64 -20.49
C GLU A 106 13.35 -5.95 -19.26
N GLN A 107 12.71 -6.10 -18.09
CA GLN A 107 13.36 -6.40 -16.82
C GLN A 107 13.38 -7.91 -16.53
N GLU A 108 12.48 -8.67 -17.17
CA GLU A 108 12.35 -10.11 -17.02
C GLU A 108 13.63 -10.87 -17.42
N TRP A 109 13.87 -12.00 -16.74
CA TRP A 109 14.89 -12.95 -17.15
C TRP A 109 14.46 -13.60 -18.48
N ASP A 110 15.27 -13.41 -19.53
CA ASP A 110 15.01 -13.98 -20.85
C ASP A 110 16.00 -15.11 -21.18
N PRO A 111 15.59 -16.39 -21.08
CA PRO A 111 16.44 -17.52 -21.44
C PRO A 111 16.92 -17.51 -22.90
N LYS A 112 16.22 -16.80 -23.80
CA LYS A 112 16.60 -16.68 -25.22
C LYS A 112 17.65 -15.61 -25.46
N ASN A 113 17.80 -14.67 -24.54
CA ASN A 113 18.77 -13.57 -24.62
C ASN A 113 19.46 -13.37 -23.25
N PRO A 114 20.17 -14.39 -22.73
CA PRO A 114 20.77 -14.34 -21.39
C PRO A 114 21.80 -13.21 -21.23
N GLU A 115 22.40 -12.74 -22.31
CA GLU A 115 23.34 -11.61 -22.36
C GLU A 115 22.69 -10.26 -22.04
N LYS A 116 21.36 -10.15 -22.10
CA LYS A 116 20.62 -8.92 -21.72
C LYS A 116 20.41 -8.80 -20.22
N TYR A 117 20.59 -9.88 -19.47
CA TYR A 117 20.53 -9.85 -18.01
C TYR A 117 21.79 -9.19 -17.44
N ALA A 118 21.59 -8.14 -16.65
CA ALA A 118 22.68 -7.40 -16.00
C ALA A 118 22.47 -7.25 -14.48
N GLY A 119 21.56 -8.02 -13.89
CA GLY A 119 21.27 -7.97 -12.44
C GLY A 119 20.77 -6.62 -11.94
N ILE A 120 19.99 -5.91 -12.77
CA ILE A 120 19.52 -4.53 -12.55
C ILE A 120 18.02 -4.42 -12.86
N PHE A 121 17.28 -3.77 -11.98
CA PHE A 121 15.83 -3.59 -12.03
C PHE A 121 15.46 -2.14 -11.72
N ARG A 122 14.26 -1.73 -12.11
CA ARG A 122 13.71 -0.39 -11.82
C ARG A 122 12.26 -0.44 -11.38
N PHE A 123 11.94 0.47 -10.46
CA PHE A 123 10.61 0.67 -9.90
C PHE A 123 10.29 2.16 -9.87
N ARG A 124 9.01 2.52 -9.83
CA ARG A 124 8.56 3.91 -9.71
C ARG A 124 7.65 4.06 -8.51
N PHE A 125 7.89 5.13 -7.75
CA PHE A 125 7.08 5.50 -6.60
C PHE A 125 6.66 6.96 -6.74
N TRP A 126 5.47 7.27 -6.27
CA TRP A 126 4.93 8.61 -6.19
C TRP A 126 5.45 9.29 -4.93
N CYS A 127 6.54 10.03 -5.06
CA CYS A 127 7.17 10.75 -3.97
C CYS A 127 6.72 12.21 -4.01
N PHE A 128 5.93 12.63 -3.01
CA PHE A 128 5.63 14.04 -2.75
C PHE A 128 5.09 14.83 -3.96
N GLY A 129 4.28 14.19 -4.81
CA GLY A 129 3.65 14.82 -5.96
C GLY A 129 4.29 14.48 -7.32
N GLU A 130 5.40 13.76 -7.32
CA GLU A 130 6.15 13.41 -8.52
C GLU A 130 6.45 11.91 -8.57
N TRP A 131 6.51 11.35 -9.79
CA TRP A 131 6.98 9.98 -9.96
C TRP A 131 8.50 9.95 -9.90
N THR A 132 9.06 9.15 -8.99
CA THR A 132 10.49 8.92 -8.83
C THR A 132 10.84 7.49 -9.23
N GLU A 133 11.76 7.32 -10.19
CA GLU A 133 12.31 6.04 -10.59
C GLU A 133 13.51 5.65 -9.71
N VAL A 134 13.47 4.43 -9.21
CA VAL A 134 14.48 3.85 -8.31
C VAL A 134 15.05 2.61 -8.97
N VAL A 135 16.36 2.63 -9.17
CA VAL A 135 17.12 1.50 -9.71
C VAL A 135 17.66 0.68 -8.55
N VAL A 136 17.63 -0.65 -8.65
CA VAL A 136 18.26 -1.57 -7.69
C VAL A 136 18.95 -2.71 -8.42
N ASP A 137 20.00 -3.26 -7.83
CA ASP A 137 20.46 -4.59 -8.22
C ASP A 137 19.56 -5.70 -7.63
N ASP A 138 19.74 -6.96 -8.05
CA ASP A 138 18.97 -8.10 -7.56
C ASP A 138 19.64 -8.91 -6.43
N LEU A 139 20.61 -8.35 -5.71
CA LEU A 139 21.09 -8.98 -4.47
C LEU A 139 20.00 -8.86 -3.39
N LEU A 140 19.51 -9.98 -2.89
CA LEU A 140 18.46 -10.03 -1.88
C LEU A 140 19.00 -10.57 -0.53
N PRO A 141 18.56 -10.03 0.61
CA PRO A 141 18.94 -10.51 1.94
C PRO A 141 18.42 -11.92 2.21
N THR A 142 19.31 -12.83 2.62
CA THR A 142 18.97 -14.22 2.93
C THR A 142 19.60 -14.71 4.22
N VAL A 143 18.96 -15.69 4.84
CA VAL A 143 19.51 -16.48 5.95
C VAL A 143 19.28 -17.95 5.62
N ASP A 144 20.33 -18.77 5.71
CA ASP A 144 20.28 -20.20 5.37
C ASP A 144 19.72 -20.47 3.95
N GLY A 145 20.01 -19.56 3.00
CA GLY A 145 19.53 -19.64 1.61
C GLY A 145 18.05 -19.32 1.41
N ARG A 146 17.39 -18.70 2.38
CA ARG A 146 15.99 -18.26 2.29
C ARG A 146 15.88 -16.75 2.44
N LEU A 147 14.99 -16.14 1.65
CA LEU A 147 14.65 -14.72 1.78
C LEU A 147 14.09 -14.45 3.18
N ILE A 148 14.53 -13.34 3.80
CA ILE A 148 14.10 -12.97 5.17
C ILE A 148 13.07 -11.83 5.21
N TYR A 149 12.83 -11.17 4.08
CA TYR A 149 11.84 -10.11 3.93
C TYR A 149 10.70 -10.56 3.00
N CYS A 150 10.02 -9.64 2.32
CA CYS A 150 8.88 -9.93 1.45
C CYS A 150 9.25 -10.92 0.34
N HIS A 151 8.43 -11.95 0.14
CA HIS A 151 8.66 -12.98 -0.87
C HIS A 151 7.35 -13.64 -1.35
N SER A 152 7.42 -14.29 -2.51
CA SER A 152 6.34 -15.12 -3.06
C SER A 152 6.37 -16.54 -2.49
N ASN A 153 5.21 -17.21 -2.45
CA ASN A 153 5.14 -18.65 -2.24
C ASN A 153 5.68 -19.43 -3.46
N VAL A 154 5.66 -18.79 -4.63
CA VAL A 154 6.27 -19.31 -5.85
C VAL A 154 7.77 -19.08 -5.76
N LYS A 155 8.53 -20.18 -5.57
CA LYS A 155 9.97 -20.14 -5.26
C LYS A 155 10.84 -19.40 -6.26
N ASN A 156 10.37 -19.28 -7.50
CA ASN A 156 11.10 -18.64 -8.58
C ASN A 156 10.50 -17.30 -9.01
N GLU A 157 9.68 -16.66 -8.18
CA GLU A 157 9.10 -15.34 -8.45
C GLU A 157 9.67 -14.27 -7.50
N PHE A 158 10.14 -13.13 -8.04
CA PHE A 158 10.94 -12.17 -7.27
C PHE A 158 10.47 -10.71 -7.32
N TRP A 159 9.38 -10.36 -8.01
CA TRP A 159 8.95 -8.96 -8.08
C TRP A 159 8.68 -8.34 -6.71
N SER A 160 8.08 -9.08 -5.78
CA SER A 160 7.72 -8.58 -4.45
C SER A 160 8.94 -8.25 -3.60
N ALA A 161 9.95 -9.13 -3.63
CA ALA A 161 11.23 -8.93 -2.94
C ALA A 161 12.01 -7.74 -3.51
N LEU A 162 12.04 -7.59 -4.83
CA LEU A 162 12.74 -6.50 -5.50
C LEU A 162 12.03 -5.15 -5.32
N LEU A 163 10.69 -5.15 -5.31
CA LEU A 163 9.88 -3.96 -5.03
C LEU A 163 10.14 -3.45 -3.61
N GLU A 164 10.14 -4.36 -2.62
CA GLU A 164 10.45 -4.03 -1.24
C GLU A 164 11.87 -3.48 -1.10
N LYS A 165 12.85 -4.08 -1.79
CA LYS A 165 14.23 -3.57 -1.81
C LYS A 165 14.29 -2.13 -2.34
N ALA A 166 13.61 -1.84 -3.45
CA ALA A 166 13.58 -0.49 -4.01
C ALA A 166 12.92 0.52 -3.06
N TYR A 167 11.89 0.09 -2.35
CA TYR A 167 11.24 0.92 -1.33
C TYR A 167 12.10 1.12 -0.08
N ALA A 168 12.83 0.09 0.36
CA ALA A 168 13.82 0.16 1.43
C ALA A 168 14.96 1.13 1.08
N LYS A 169 15.40 1.13 -0.19
CA LYS A 169 16.38 2.09 -0.71
C LYS A 169 15.89 3.54 -0.62
N LEU A 170 14.63 3.81 -0.96
CA LEU A 170 14.03 5.14 -0.77
C LEU A 170 14.00 5.55 0.71
N ALA A 171 13.65 4.61 1.58
CA ALA A 171 13.61 4.82 3.03
C ALA A 171 14.99 4.84 3.70
N GLY A 172 16.05 4.46 2.98
CA GLY A 172 17.45 4.44 3.42
C GLY A 172 17.94 3.09 3.99
N SER A 173 17.07 2.19 4.43
CA SER A 173 17.39 0.82 4.87
C SER A 173 16.13 -0.03 4.98
N TYR A 174 16.27 -1.36 5.10
CA TYR A 174 15.13 -2.24 5.39
C TYR A 174 14.51 -1.94 6.76
N GLU A 175 15.31 -1.79 7.82
CA GLU A 175 14.80 -1.43 9.17
C GLU A 175 14.00 -0.12 9.18
N ALA A 176 14.26 0.81 8.25
CA ALA A 176 13.48 2.04 8.15
C ALA A 176 12.01 1.80 7.74
N LEU A 177 11.69 0.65 7.15
CA LEU A 177 10.32 0.21 6.83
C LEU A 177 9.58 -0.43 8.01
N ASP A 178 10.26 -0.66 9.14
CA ASP A 178 9.61 -1.14 10.36
C ASP A 178 8.67 -0.06 10.93
N GLY A 179 7.39 -0.40 10.99
CA GLY A 179 6.31 0.52 11.32
C GLY A 179 6.03 1.57 10.24
N GLY A 180 4.77 1.65 9.79
CA GLY A 180 4.33 2.62 8.79
C GLY A 180 2.84 2.53 8.51
N SER A 181 2.39 3.32 7.54
CA SER A 181 0.97 3.46 7.16
C SER A 181 0.70 2.82 5.81
N ALA A 182 -0.27 1.91 5.75
CA ALA A 182 -0.69 1.29 4.49
C ALA A 182 -1.23 2.34 3.52
N ALA A 183 -1.89 3.39 4.02
CA ALA A 183 -2.34 4.52 3.24
C ALA A 183 -1.18 5.22 2.52
N ASP A 184 -0.08 5.48 3.22
CA ASP A 184 1.09 6.15 2.67
C ASP A 184 1.74 5.30 1.56
N ALA A 185 1.93 3.99 1.78
CA ALA A 185 2.42 3.11 0.71
C ALA A 185 1.48 3.06 -0.49
N ILE A 186 0.16 3.02 -0.29
CA ILE A 186 -0.80 3.05 -1.40
C ILE A 186 -0.67 4.37 -2.18
N VAL A 187 -0.52 5.50 -1.50
CA VAL A 187 -0.24 6.80 -2.14
C VAL A 187 1.06 6.72 -2.93
N ASP A 188 2.13 6.20 -2.35
CA ASP A 188 3.43 6.02 -3.02
C ASP A 188 3.35 5.09 -4.23
N PHE A 189 2.40 4.15 -4.28
CA PHE A 189 2.22 3.27 -5.45
C PHE A 189 1.32 3.85 -6.54
N THR A 190 0.56 4.91 -6.26
CA THR A 190 -0.57 5.29 -7.12
C THR A 190 -0.77 6.78 -7.35
N GLY A 191 -0.20 7.64 -6.51
CA GLY A 191 -0.54 9.05 -6.44
C GLY A 191 -1.99 9.33 -6.05
N ALA A 192 -2.64 8.37 -5.38
CA ALA A 192 -3.98 8.50 -4.81
C ALA A 192 -4.05 9.62 -3.77
N VAL A 193 -5.29 9.97 -3.41
CA VAL A 193 -5.55 10.77 -2.21
C VAL A 193 -6.16 9.85 -1.16
N ALA A 194 -5.49 9.73 -0.01
CA ALA A 194 -5.93 8.89 1.09
C ALA A 194 -6.74 9.68 2.12
N GLU A 195 -7.67 8.99 2.76
CA GLU A 195 -8.50 9.45 3.88
C GLU A 195 -8.62 8.29 4.86
N SER A 196 -8.30 8.52 6.14
CA SER A 196 -8.44 7.51 7.18
C SER A 196 -9.70 7.79 7.99
N VAL A 197 -10.50 6.75 8.25
CA VAL A 197 -11.75 6.82 9.01
C VAL A 197 -11.64 5.93 10.23
N ASP A 198 -11.84 6.52 11.42
CA ASP A 198 -11.95 5.81 12.68
C ASP A 198 -13.37 5.22 12.82
N LEU A 199 -13.45 3.88 12.80
CA LEU A 199 -14.68 3.11 12.87
C LEU A 199 -15.32 3.16 14.26
N VAL A 200 -14.51 3.33 15.31
CA VAL A 200 -14.93 3.37 16.71
C VAL A 200 -15.51 4.76 17.02
N GLN A 201 -14.76 5.82 16.73
CA GLN A 201 -15.19 7.21 16.93
C GLN A 201 -16.43 7.52 16.10
N GLY A 202 -16.51 7.00 14.87
CA GLY A 202 -17.68 7.14 14.01
C GLY A 202 -18.86 6.22 14.36
N LYS A 203 -18.72 5.34 15.36
CA LYS A 203 -19.76 4.42 15.87
C LYS A 203 -20.38 3.53 14.79
N TYR A 204 -19.58 3.10 13.81
CA TYR A 204 -20.06 2.31 12.68
C TYR A 204 -20.48 0.88 13.07
N GLY A 205 -19.99 0.36 14.20
CA GLY A 205 -20.43 -0.90 14.79
C GLY A 205 -21.78 -0.81 15.53
N GLU A 206 -22.24 0.41 15.87
CA GLU A 206 -23.46 0.65 16.66
C GLU A 206 -24.59 1.27 15.83
N MET A 207 -24.26 2.16 14.89
CA MET A 207 -25.23 2.94 14.13
C MET A 207 -25.41 2.40 12.70
N ILE A 208 -26.52 1.71 12.46
CA ILE A 208 -26.85 1.13 11.15
C ILE A 208 -26.86 2.18 10.03
N SER A 209 -27.31 3.42 10.31
CA SER A 209 -27.34 4.48 9.30
C SER A 209 -25.96 4.89 8.81
N GLU A 210 -24.98 5.01 9.71
CA GLU A 210 -23.60 5.36 9.36
C GLU A 210 -22.89 4.18 8.72
N GLN A 211 -23.12 2.97 9.25
CA GLN A 211 -22.64 1.73 8.65
C GLN A 211 -23.06 1.59 7.18
N MET A 212 -24.34 1.82 6.87
CA MET A 212 -24.83 1.72 5.49
C MET A 212 -24.27 2.82 4.58
N LYS A 213 -24.09 4.05 5.09
CA LYS A 213 -23.44 5.13 4.31
C LYS A 213 -21.99 4.76 3.98
N LEU A 214 -21.24 4.25 4.96
CA LEU A 214 -19.86 3.81 4.76
C LEU A 214 -19.78 2.68 3.75
N PHE A 215 -20.65 1.66 3.87
CA PHE A 215 -20.71 0.57 2.91
C PHE A 215 -20.88 1.06 1.46
N GLU A 216 -21.83 1.97 1.23
CA GLU A 216 -22.08 2.51 -0.12
C GLU A 216 -20.89 3.33 -0.63
N ASP A 217 -20.21 4.09 0.23
CA ASP A 217 -19.03 4.86 -0.16
C ASP A 217 -17.83 3.95 -0.47
N LEU A 218 -17.51 2.98 0.38
CA LEU A 218 -16.43 2.03 0.14
C LEU A 218 -16.69 1.20 -1.13
N MET A 219 -17.92 0.75 -1.34
CA MET A 219 -18.30 0.05 -2.57
C MET A 219 -18.14 0.94 -3.81
N LYS A 220 -18.49 2.23 -3.70
CA LYS A 220 -18.29 3.21 -4.78
C LYS A 220 -16.81 3.48 -5.05
N VAL A 221 -15.98 3.58 -4.02
CA VAL A 221 -14.51 3.72 -4.13
C VAL A 221 -13.93 2.51 -4.87
N HIS A 222 -14.21 1.31 -4.37
CA HIS A 222 -13.69 0.05 -4.92
C HIS A 222 -14.06 -0.13 -6.39
N ARG A 223 -15.32 0.11 -6.75
CA ARG A 223 -15.82 0.05 -8.14
C ARG A 223 -15.17 1.07 -9.07
N ARG A 224 -14.75 2.22 -8.54
CA ARG A 224 -14.04 3.27 -9.29
C ARG A 224 -12.53 3.04 -9.36
N GLY A 225 -12.06 1.88 -8.89
CA GLY A 225 -10.65 1.54 -8.91
C GLY A 225 -9.85 2.05 -7.72
N GLY A 226 -10.50 2.68 -6.73
CA GLY A 226 -9.87 3.01 -5.47
C GLY A 226 -9.41 1.78 -4.69
N LEU A 227 -8.43 1.98 -3.84
CA LEU A 227 -7.82 0.96 -3.00
C LEU A 227 -8.17 1.23 -1.54
N ILE A 228 -8.35 0.17 -0.76
CA ILE A 228 -8.84 0.27 0.62
C ILE A 228 -8.02 -0.68 1.48
N SER A 229 -7.43 -0.17 2.55
CA SER A 229 -6.82 -0.95 3.62
C SER A 229 -7.56 -0.72 4.92
N CYS A 230 -7.42 -1.63 5.87
CA CYS A 230 -8.00 -1.49 7.19
C CYS A 230 -7.11 -2.17 8.23
N SER A 231 -7.31 -1.82 9.50
CA SER A 231 -6.49 -2.36 10.58
C SER A 231 -7.28 -2.43 11.89
N ILE A 232 -6.66 -3.11 12.85
CA ILE A 232 -7.14 -3.21 14.22
C ILE A 232 -6.07 -2.57 15.10
N ALA A 233 -6.37 -1.44 15.72
CA ALA A 233 -5.44 -0.67 16.53
C ALA A 233 -5.05 -1.43 17.80
N VAL A 234 -3.79 -1.30 18.20
CA VAL A 234 -3.29 -1.86 19.45
C VAL A 234 -3.79 -0.99 20.61
N SER A 235 -4.51 -1.57 21.56
CA SER A 235 -4.84 -0.88 22.81
C SER A 235 -3.58 -0.67 23.65
N SER A 236 -3.44 0.50 24.27
CA SER A 236 -2.26 0.87 25.06
C SER A 236 -1.79 -0.24 26.01
N GLY A 237 -0.51 -0.62 25.90
CA GLY A 237 0.13 -1.62 26.76
C GLY A 237 -0.05 -3.09 26.33
N ARG A 238 -0.71 -3.37 25.21
CA ARG A 238 -0.77 -4.71 24.61
C ARG A 238 0.31 -4.91 23.55
N ALA A 239 0.69 -6.16 23.32
CA ALA A 239 1.60 -6.52 22.24
C ALA A 239 0.91 -6.31 20.87
N SER A 240 1.70 -5.88 19.89
CA SER A 240 1.30 -5.84 18.47
C SER A 240 1.39 -7.23 17.86
N GLU A 241 0.72 -7.44 16.73
CA GLU A 241 0.70 -8.70 15.96
C GLU A 241 0.17 -9.92 16.75
N VAL A 242 -0.82 -9.68 17.62
CA VAL A 242 -1.47 -10.72 18.43
C VAL A 242 -2.77 -11.17 17.77
N GLU A 243 -2.92 -12.48 17.63
CA GLU A 243 -4.15 -13.10 17.11
C GLU A 243 -5.26 -13.10 18.17
N THR A 244 -6.45 -12.69 17.76
CA THR A 244 -7.68 -12.71 18.55
C THR A 244 -8.30 -14.11 18.53
N GLU A 245 -9.25 -14.38 19.42
CA GLU A 245 -10.01 -15.64 19.43
C GLU A 245 -10.76 -15.90 18.10
N MET A 246 -11.05 -14.84 17.34
CA MET A 246 -11.72 -14.89 16.05
C MET A 246 -10.75 -15.04 14.86
N GLY A 247 -9.44 -15.22 15.10
CA GLY A 247 -8.41 -15.40 14.07
C GLY A 247 -7.85 -14.12 13.44
N LEU A 248 -8.41 -12.95 13.79
CA LEU A 248 -7.90 -11.65 13.34
C LEU A 248 -6.68 -11.23 14.15
N VAL A 249 -5.77 -10.47 13.55
CA VAL A 249 -4.51 -10.00 14.15
C VAL A 249 -4.59 -8.51 14.47
N VAL A 250 -4.31 -8.16 15.73
CA VAL A 250 -4.25 -6.78 16.24
C VAL A 250 -2.90 -6.14 15.89
N GLY A 251 -2.88 -4.84 15.58
CA GLY A 251 -1.68 -4.11 15.17
C GLY A 251 -1.21 -4.48 13.76
N HIS A 252 -2.13 -4.91 12.91
CA HIS A 252 -1.84 -5.47 11.59
C HIS A 252 -2.73 -4.84 10.52
N ALA A 253 -2.17 -4.65 9.32
CA ALA A 253 -2.89 -4.11 8.16
C ALA A 253 -3.48 -5.23 7.31
N TYR A 254 -4.71 -5.03 6.84
CA TYR A 254 -5.44 -5.92 5.93
C TYR A 254 -5.83 -5.16 4.67
N SER A 255 -5.84 -5.85 3.54
CA SER A 255 -6.28 -5.31 2.25
C SER A 255 -7.73 -5.66 2.00
N VAL A 256 -8.56 -4.71 1.58
CA VAL A 256 -9.93 -5.01 1.14
C VAL A 256 -9.92 -5.39 -0.34
N THR A 257 -10.20 -6.66 -0.63
CA THR A 257 -10.12 -7.18 -2.00
C THR A 257 -11.46 -7.15 -2.73
N ALA A 258 -12.59 -7.25 -2.02
CA ALA A 258 -13.91 -7.13 -2.61
C ALA A 258 -14.97 -6.57 -1.64
N ILE A 259 -15.96 -5.86 -2.21
CA ILE A 259 -17.17 -5.40 -1.49
C ILE A 259 -18.39 -5.79 -2.33
N ARG A 260 -19.34 -6.51 -1.74
CA ARG A 260 -20.48 -7.11 -2.46
C ARG A 260 -21.78 -7.03 -1.67
N LYS A 261 -22.89 -6.90 -2.40
CA LYS A 261 -24.25 -7.11 -1.88
C LYS A 261 -24.73 -8.46 -2.41
N LEU A 262 -25.01 -9.40 -1.52
CA LEU A 262 -25.55 -10.71 -1.86
C LEU A 262 -27.06 -10.75 -1.62
N ARG A 263 -27.75 -11.62 -2.33
CA ARG A 263 -29.18 -11.90 -2.09
C ARG A 263 -29.28 -13.29 -1.49
N LEU A 264 -29.95 -13.42 -0.36
CA LEU A 264 -30.17 -14.74 0.24
C LEU A 264 -31.41 -15.39 -0.40
N GLY A 265 -31.22 -16.56 -1.01
CA GLY A 265 -32.27 -17.51 -1.40
C GLY A 265 -32.98 -17.27 -2.76
N GLU A 266 -32.92 -18.28 -3.64
CA GLU A 266 -33.90 -18.51 -4.72
C GLU A 266 -34.89 -19.65 -4.39
N ARG A 267 -34.74 -20.31 -3.23
CA ARG A 267 -35.60 -21.45 -2.86
C ARG A 267 -36.82 -21.01 -2.06
N LEU A 268 -37.93 -20.82 -2.77
CA LEU A 268 -39.31 -21.09 -2.32
C LEU A 268 -39.73 -20.48 -0.97
N VAL A 269 -39.85 -19.16 -0.88
CA VAL A 269 -40.76 -18.55 0.12
C VAL A 269 -41.59 -17.44 -0.51
N PHE A 270 -42.91 -17.65 -0.55
CA PHE A 270 -43.95 -16.67 -0.83
C PHE A 270 -44.03 -15.62 0.31
N SER A 271 -42.95 -14.85 0.52
CA SER A 271 -42.95 -13.73 1.44
C SER A 271 -42.00 -12.63 0.95
N PHE A 272 -42.56 -11.44 0.85
CA PHE A 272 -41.98 -10.26 0.23
C PHE A 272 -40.79 -9.70 1.04
N LYS A 273 -39.57 -10.11 0.70
CA LYS A 273 -38.32 -9.30 0.60
C LYS A 273 -37.13 -10.26 0.59
N ALA A 274 -36.43 -10.34 -0.54
CA ALA A 274 -35.10 -10.95 -0.55
C ALA A 274 -34.20 -10.20 0.44
N GLU A 275 -33.70 -10.89 1.46
CA GLU A 275 -32.77 -10.33 2.42
C GLU A 275 -31.44 -10.04 1.71
N LYS A 276 -30.94 -8.81 1.89
CA LYS A 276 -29.69 -8.37 1.29
C LYS A 276 -28.59 -8.47 2.34
N LEU A 277 -27.55 -9.23 2.02
CA LEU A 277 -26.38 -9.37 2.86
C LEU A 277 -25.26 -8.47 2.33
N PHE A 278 -24.66 -7.69 3.22
CA PHE A 278 -23.57 -6.77 2.91
C PHE A 278 -22.25 -7.42 3.31
N MET A 279 -21.41 -7.72 2.32
CA MET A 279 -20.21 -8.52 2.49
C MET A 279 -18.96 -7.74 2.11
N ILE A 280 -17.89 -8.00 2.84
CA ILE A 280 -16.54 -7.49 2.57
C ILE A 280 -15.56 -8.66 2.58
N ARG A 281 -14.63 -8.65 1.62
CA ARG A 281 -13.54 -9.61 1.52
C ARG A 281 -12.23 -8.92 1.84
N LEU A 282 -11.45 -9.55 2.69
CA LEU A 282 -10.20 -9.05 3.23
C LEU A 282 -9.08 -10.03 2.89
N ARG A 283 -7.85 -9.54 2.82
CA ARG A 283 -6.65 -10.37 2.74
C ARG A 283 -5.67 -10.01 3.85
N ASN A 284 -5.22 -11.02 4.57
CA ASN A 284 -4.11 -10.97 5.50
C ASN A 284 -2.77 -11.04 4.73
N PRO A 285 -1.88 -10.04 4.85
CA PRO A 285 -0.55 -10.04 4.24
C PRO A 285 0.37 -11.21 4.61
N TRP A 286 0.07 -11.94 5.68
CA TRP A 286 0.82 -13.14 6.05
C TRP A 286 0.48 -14.37 5.20
N GLY A 287 -0.55 -14.28 4.35
CA GLY A 287 -1.02 -15.40 3.53
C GLY A 287 -1.60 -16.55 4.36
N LYS A 288 -2.02 -16.27 5.60
CA LYS A 288 -2.59 -17.20 6.57
C LYS A 288 -3.28 -16.43 7.69
N ARG A 289 -3.96 -17.14 8.60
CA ARG A 289 -4.70 -16.61 9.77
C ARG A 289 -5.87 -15.74 9.31
N GLU A 290 -7.01 -16.40 9.24
CA GLU A 290 -8.25 -15.89 8.66
C GLU A 290 -9.32 -15.76 9.72
N TRP A 291 -10.42 -15.11 9.34
CA TRP A 291 -11.62 -15.00 10.15
C TRP A 291 -12.21 -16.38 10.46
N ASN A 292 -12.47 -16.66 11.74
CA ASN A 292 -13.07 -17.91 12.21
C ASN A 292 -14.57 -17.79 12.56
N GLY A 293 -15.17 -16.62 12.33
CA GLY A 293 -16.58 -16.38 12.64
C GLY A 293 -17.53 -16.76 11.51
N ALA A 294 -18.73 -16.18 11.53
CA ALA A 294 -19.73 -16.39 10.49
C ALA A 294 -19.21 -15.94 9.12
N TRP A 295 -19.47 -16.73 8.09
CA TRP A 295 -18.99 -16.54 6.72
C TRP A 295 -17.48 -16.71 6.51
N SER A 296 -16.77 -17.26 7.50
CA SER A 296 -15.45 -17.85 7.29
C SER A 296 -15.47 -18.92 6.19
N ASP A 297 -14.31 -19.31 5.69
CA ASP A 297 -14.21 -20.25 4.58
C ASP A 297 -14.91 -21.58 4.86
N ASN A 298 -14.80 -22.09 6.09
CA ASN A 298 -15.43 -23.34 6.51
C ASN A 298 -16.87 -23.15 7.07
N SER A 299 -17.45 -21.97 6.94
CA SER A 299 -18.75 -21.61 7.54
C SER A 299 -19.92 -22.29 6.82
N GLU A 300 -20.81 -22.91 7.59
CA GLU A 300 -22.03 -23.57 7.09
C GLU A 300 -23.02 -22.58 6.46
N GLU A 301 -22.91 -21.29 6.78
CA GLU A 301 -23.67 -20.17 6.26
C GLU A 301 -23.58 -20.08 4.74
N TRP A 302 -22.45 -20.47 4.15
CA TRP A 302 -22.31 -20.53 2.69
C TRP A 302 -23.37 -21.42 2.06
N LYS A 303 -23.85 -22.48 2.74
CA LYS A 303 -24.93 -23.36 2.26
C LYS A 303 -26.23 -22.61 1.92
N LYS A 304 -26.44 -21.41 2.48
CA LYS A 304 -27.61 -20.54 2.22
C LYS A 304 -27.49 -19.74 0.91
N VAL A 305 -26.30 -19.62 0.35
CA VAL A 305 -26.01 -18.90 -0.90
C VAL A 305 -26.01 -19.87 -2.07
N SER A 306 -26.58 -19.46 -3.21
CA SER A 306 -26.65 -20.29 -4.42
C SER A 306 -25.25 -20.59 -4.99
N ASP A 307 -25.09 -21.73 -5.68
CA ASP A 307 -23.80 -22.11 -6.27
C ASP A 307 -23.33 -21.09 -7.33
N SER A 308 -24.26 -20.47 -8.06
CA SER A 308 -23.96 -19.42 -9.03
C SER A 308 -23.41 -18.16 -8.35
N GLU A 309 -24.01 -17.73 -7.24
CA GLU A 309 -23.49 -16.61 -6.45
C GLU A 309 -22.13 -16.92 -5.84
N ARG A 310 -21.93 -18.13 -5.30
CA ARG A 310 -20.62 -18.52 -4.77
C ARG A 310 -19.52 -18.51 -5.81
N LYS A 311 -19.80 -19.03 -7.02
CA LYS A 311 -18.87 -18.93 -8.16
C LYS A 311 -18.62 -17.49 -8.56
N SER A 312 -19.65 -16.63 -8.53
CA SER A 312 -19.51 -15.20 -8.85
C SER A 312 -18.65 -14.43 -7.85
N LEU A 313 -18.60 -14.89 -6.59
CA LEU A 313 -17.76 -14.34 -5.54
C LEU A 313 -16.29 -14.75 -5.69
N GLY A 314 -16.01 -15.77 -6.51
CA GLY A 314 -14.69 -16.38 -6.57
C GLY A 314 -14.27 -16.92 -5.21
N LEU A 315 -15.20 -17.56 -4.48
CA LEU A 315 -14.87 -18.23 -3.21
C LEU A 315 -13.82 -19.30 -3.47
N VAL A 316 -12.65 -19.10 -2.91
CA VAL A 316 -11.60 -20.09 -2.74
C VAL A 316 -11.71 -20.56 -1.29
N LEU A 317 -11.60 -21.86 -1.05
CA LEU A 317 -11.69 -22.47 0.28
C LEU A 317 -10.30 -22.99 0.64
N GLU A 318 -9.35 -22.09 0.80
CA GLU A 318 -7.95 -22.40 1.07
C GLU A 318 -7.44 -21.40 2.10
N ASN A 319 -6.58 -21.85 3.02
CA ASN A 319 -5.95 -20.94 4.00
C ASN A 319 -4.83 -20.15 3.30
N ASP A 320 -5.23 -19.15 2.54
CA ASP A 320 -4.37 -18.29 1.71
C ASP A 320 -4.32 -16.83 2.23
N GLY A 321 -4.99 -16.59 3.35
CA GLY A 321 -5.15 -15.31 4.03
C GLY A 321 -6.32 -14.47 3.52
N GLU A 322 -7.03 -14.87 2.47
CA GLU A 322 -8.20 -14.17 1.94
C GLU A 322 -9.49 -14.75 2.53
N PHE A 323 -10.33 -13.91 3.14
CA PHE A 323 -11.56 -14.35 3.79
C PHE A 323 -12.69 -13.33 3.63
N TRP A 324 -13.91 -13.84 3.71
CA TRP A 324 -15.13 -13.03 3.73
C TRP A 324 -15.66 -12.86 5.15
N MET A 325 -16.32 -11.72 5.39
CA MET A 325 -17.14 -11.52 6.58
C MET A 325 -18.29 -10.56 6.27
N THR A 326 -19.26 -10.48 7.17
CA THR A 326 -20.31 -9.46 7.06
C THR A 326 -19.71 -8.07 7.30
N PHE A 327 -20.27 -7.06 6.63
CA PHE A 327 -19.84 -5.69 6.86
C PHE A 327 -20.12 -5.23 8.30
N GLU A 328 -21.15 -5.80 8.94
CA GLU A 328 -21.46 -5.55 10.34
C GLU A 328 -20.36 -6.08 11.26
N ASP A 329 -19.94 -7.33 11.08
CA ASP A 329 -18.84 -7.90 11.85
C ASP A 329 -17.54 -7.13 11.60
N TRP A 330 -17.31 -6.71 10.36
CA TRP A 330 -16.14 -5.88 10.05
C TRP A 330 -16.13 -4.57 10.85
N CYS A 331 -17.25 -3.82 10.87
CA CYS A 331 -17.36 -2.60 11.67
C CYS A 331 -17.25 -2.81 13.18
N LYS A 332 -17.50 -4.01 13.69
CA LYS A 332 -17.36 -4.34 15.12
C LYS A 332 -15.96 -4.79 15.52
N ASN A 333 -15.22 -5.40 14.59
CA ASN A 333 -13.91 -6.00 14.87
C ASN A 333 -12.73 -5.11 14.43
N PHE A 334 -12.93 -4.24 13.43
CA PHE A 334 -11.90 -3.32 12.94
C PHE A 334 -12.04 -1.93 13.53
N THR A 335 -10.92 -1.23 13.66
CA THR A 335 -10.88 0.11 14.26
C THR A 335 -10.70 1.20 13.22
N ASP A 336 -9.95 0.93 12.14
CA ASP A 336 -9.57 1.96 11.18
C ASP A 336 -9.71 1.44 9.75
N VAL A 337 -10.07 2.34 8.83
CA VAL A 337 -10.06 2.09 7.39
C VAL A 337 -9.41 3.25 6.64
N ASP A 338 -8.47 2.94 5.76
CA ASP A 338 -7.87 3.91 4.85
C ASP A 338 -8.49 3.77 3.46
N ILE A 339 -9.02 4.88 2.96
CA ILE A 339 -9.75 4.96 1.69
C ILE A 339 -8.88 5.75 0.70
N CYS A 340 -8.21 5.04 -0.20
CA CYS A 340 -7.33 5.64 -1.20
C CYS A 340 -8.06 5.83 -2.53
N ARG A 341 -8.39 7.08 -2.85
CA ARG A 341 -9.15 7.44 -4.05
C ARG A 341 -8.21 7.74 -5.22
N ILE A 342 -8.33 6.97 -6.29
CA ILE A 342 -7.65 7.25 -7.55
C ILE A 342 -8.34 8.43 -8.23
N VAL A 343 -7.62 9.55 -8.37
CA VAL A 343 -8.15 10.76 -8.98
C VAL A 343 -7.95 10.69 -10.49
N ASN A 344 -9.01 10.31 -11.22
CA ASN A 344 -9.00 10.34 -12.68
C ASN A 344 -9.08 11.78 -13.19
N THR A 345 -7.95 12.31 -13.67
CA THR A 345 -7.83 13.66 -14.23
C THR A 345 -7.98 13.72 -15.75
N SER A 346 -8.20 12.58 -16.42
CA SER A 346 -8.24 12.52 -17.88
C SER A 346 -9.39 13.37 -18.46
N TYR A 347 -9.05 14.32 -19.33
CA TYR A 347 -10.00 15.16 -20.05
C TYR A 347 -10.93 14.36 -20.98
N PHE A 348 -10.53 13.16 -21.40
CA PHE A 348 -11.28 12.29 -22.31
C PHE A 348 -12.12 11.24 -21.58
N SER A 349 -12.12 11.26 -20.23
CA SER A 349 -12.94 10.34 -19.45
C SER A 349 -14.37 10.86 -19.31
N ILE A 350 -15.34 10.08 -19.79
CA ILE A 350 -16.77 10.29 -19.53
C ILE A 350 -17.15 10.17 -18.03
N HIS A 351 -16.19 9.78 -17.18
CA HIS A 351 -16.34 9.61 -15.74
C HIS A 351 -15.40 10.50 -14.93
N LYS A 352 -15.03 11.70 -15.43
CA LYS A 352 -14.29 12.68 -14.62
C LYS A 352 -15.13 13.09 -13.40
N THR A 353 -14.74 12.64 -12.22
CA THR A 353 -15.49 12.90 -10.97
C THR A 353 -14.77 13.85 -10.02
N TRP A 354 -13.55 14.27 -10.33
CA TRP A 354 -12.71 15.09 -9.47
C TRP A 354 -11.91 16.11 -10.29
N GLU A 355 -11.74 17.31 -9.74
CA GLU A 355 -10.76 18.30 -10.20
C GLU A 355 -9.56 18.25 -9.22
N LYS A 356 -8.34 18.09 -9.76
CA LYS A 356 -7.11 18.02 -8.95
C LYS A 356 -6.33 19.33 -9.10
N LYS A 357 -5.93 19.91 -7.98
CA LYS A 357 -4.96 21.01 -7.92
C LYS A 357 -3.87 20.61 -6.92
N MET A 358 -2.61 20.70 -7.32
CA MET A 358 -1.46 20.41 -6.47
C MET A 358 -0.69 21.70 -6.24
N MET A 359 -0.28 21.92 -4.99
CA MET A 359 0.44 23.10 -4.55
C MET A 359 1.66 22.62 -3.76
N HIS A 360 2.82 23.19 -4.06
CA HIS A 360 4.03 22.98 -3.27
C HIS A 360 4.31 24.23 -2.42
N GLY A 361 4.84 24.00 -1.22
CA GLY A 361 5.16 25.04 -0.26
C GLY A 361 6.20 24.55 0.72
N ALA A 362 6.69 25.46 1.57
CA ALA A 362 7.67 25.13 2.59
C ALA A 362 7.45 25.97 3.84
N TRP A 363 7.64 25.35 5.01
CA TRP A 363 7.77 26.04 6.29
C TRP A 363 9.24 26.41 6.50
N THR A 364 9.60 27.67 6.23
CA THR A 364 10.96 28.17 6.34
C THR A 364 11.09 29.15 7.51
N LYS A 365 12.23 29.09 8.20
CA LYS A 365 12.63 30.12 9.17
C LYS A 365 13.40 31.22 8.45
N ASN A 366 13.06 32.47 8.74
CA ASN A 366 13.79 33.63 8.24
C ASN A 366 14.04 34.62 9.39
N SER A 367 15.18 35.31 9.36
CA SER A 367 15.50 36.39 10.30
C SER A 367 14.55 37.58 10.15
N GLU A 368 14.04 37.82 8.95
CA GLU A 368 13.00 38.82 8.69
C GLU A 368 11.61 38.24 8.98
N PRO A 369 10.85 38.75 9.97
CA PRO A 369 9.58 38.17 10.39
C PRO A 369 8.53 38.04 9.28
N LEU A 370 8.53 38.96 8.31
CA LEU A 370 7.59 38.96 7.16
C LEU A 370 7.90 37.86 6.13
N LEU A 371 9.13 37.35 6.11
CA LEU A 371 9.55 36.25 5.25
C LEU A 371 9.51 34.89 5.97
N ASN A 372 9.27 34.89 7.28
CA ASN A 372 9.08 33.67 8.04
C ASN A 372 7.81 32.94 7.55
N ARG A 373 7.90 31.61 7.40
CA ARG A 373 6.77 30.76 6.96
C ARG A 373 6.44 29.64 7.93
N SER A 374 7.15 29.52 9.05
CA SER A 374 6.88 28.52 10.09
C SER A 374 6.04 29.11 11.23
N GLY A 375 4.76 29.38 10.95
CA GLY A 375 3.86 30.13 11.83
C GLY A 375 3.24 29.35 13.00
N GLY A 376 3.33 28.01 12.99
CA GLY A 376 2.70 27.14 14.00
C GLY A 376 1.23 26.86 13.73
N CYS A 377 0.54 26.24 14.68
CA CYS A 377 -0.90 25.92 14.58
C CYS A 377 -1.76 27.13 14.96
N PHE A 378 -3.09 26.98 14.90
CA PHE A 378 -4.05 28.05 15.19
C PHE A 378 -3.91 28.63 16.61
N ASP A 379 -3.39 27.85 17.56
CA ASP A 379 -3.10 28.32 18.92
C ASP A 379 -2.00 29.39 18.96
N ASN A 380 -1.08 29.39 17.98
CA ASN A 380 -0.03 30.39 17.82
C ASN A 380 -0.55 31.64 17.08
N ARG A 381 -1.57 32.31 17.63
CA ARG A 381 -2.31 33.40 16.96
C ARG A 381 -1.44 34.50 16.36
N GLU A 382 -0.33 34.86 17.02
CA GLU A 382 0.58 35.93 16.57
C GLU A 382 1.34 35.57 15.29
N THR A 383 1.64 34.29 15.09
CA THR A 383 2.49 33.80 14.00
C THR A 383 1.74 32.93 12.99
N PHE A 384 0.54 32.45 13.32
CA PHE A 384 -0.25 31.53 12.50
C PHE A 384 -0.45 32.02 11.06
N LEU A 385 -0.76 33.31 10.88
CA LEU A 385 -0.98 33.91 9.56
C LEU A 385 0.29 34.03 8.71
N GLN A 386 1.47 33.74 9.27
CA GLN A 386 2.73 33.66 8.53
C GLN A 386 2.85 32.35 7.73
N ASN A 387 2.06 31.31 8.03
CA ASN A 387 2.06 30.09 7.24
C ASN A 387 1.64 30.35 5.78
N PRO A 388 2.06 29.52 4.81
CA PRO A 388 1.58 29.59 3.43
C PRO A 388 0.04 29.47 3.36
N GLN A 389 -0.59 30.32 2.55
CA GLN A 389 -2.04 30.36 2.37
C GLN A 389 -2.40 30.03 0.91
N TYR A 390 -3.46 29.24 0.73
CA TYR A 390 -3.91 28.77 -0.58
C TYR A 390 -5.40 29.01 -0.74
N ILE A 391 -5.81 29.45 -1.93
CA ILE A 391 -7.22 29.71 -2.27
C ILE A 391 -7.72 28.72 -3.34
N PHE A 392 -8.96 28.27 -3.15
CA PHE A 392 -9.70 27.45 -4.10
C PHE A 392 -11.20 27.77 -4.00
N ASP A 393 -11.93 27.51 -5.08
CA ASP A 393 -13.36 27.81 -5.19
C ASP A 393 -14.20 26.52 -5.08
N VAL A 394 -15.31 26.59 -4.36
CA VAL A 394 -16.36 25.56 -4.31
C VAL A 394 -17.54 26.04 -5.16
N LYS A 395 -17.75 25.43 -6.32
CA LYS A 395 -18.67 25.95 -7.35
C LYS A 395 -20.13 25.67 -7.02
N LYS A 396 -20.42 24.53 -6.38
CA LYS A 396 -21.77 24.10 -6.01
C LYS A 396 -21.84 23.65 -4.56
N THR A 397 -23.00 23.76 -3.93
CA THR A 397 -23.21 23.39 -2.52
C THR A 397 -23.04 21.88 -2.30
N GLU A 398 -23.33 21.06 -3.30
CA GLU A 398 -23.17 19.61 -3.26
C GLU A 398 -21.74 19.13 -3.57
N ASP A 399 -20.83 20.03 -3.97
CA ASP A 399 -19.44 19.66 -4.27
C ASP A 399 -18.73 19.18 -3.00
N LYS A 400 -18.00 18.07 -3.11
CA LYS A 400 -17.14 17.56 -2.04
C LYS A 400 -15.71 18.01 -2.31
N VAL A 401 -15.04 18.51 -1.28
CA VAL A 401 -13.62 18.87 -1.31
C VAL A 401 -12.84 17.88 -0.47
N LEU A 402 -11.78 17.32 -1.04
CA LEU A 402 -10.82 16.48 -0.33
C LEU A 402 -9.47 17.20 -0.37
N VAL A 403 -8.94 17.50 0.81
CA VAL A 403 -7.64 18.17 0.98
C VAL A 403 -6.67 17.17 1.61
N SER A 404 -5.53 16.97 0.97
CA SER A 404 -4.45 16.13 1.48
C SER A 404 -3.20 16.99 1.62
N LEU A 405 -2.77 17.19 2.87
CA LEU A 405 -1.51 17.85 3.20
C LEU A 405 -0.46 16.78 3.48
N GLN A 406 0.63 16.80 2.72
CA GLN A 406 1.73 15.84 2.85
C GLN A 406 3.00 16.57 3.29
N GLN A 407 3.94 15.83 3.89
CA GLN A 407 5.31 16.26 4.13
C GLN A 407 6.27 15.30 3.42
N GLU A 408 7.50 15.75 3.14
CA GLU A 408 8.52 14.86 2.60
C GLU A 408 8.77 13.66 3.53
N ASP A 409 9.01 12.49 2.95
CA ASP A 409 9.35 11.30 3.71
C ASP A 409 10.66 11.51 4.47
N ARG A 410 10.57 11.36 5.80
CA ARG A 410 11.67 11.56 6.73
C ARG A 410 12.37 10.25 7.10
N ARG A 411 11.86 9.08 6.68
CA ARG A 411 12.43 7.76 7.04
C ARG A 411 13.90 7.61 6.70
N LYS A 412 14.35 8.25 5.61
CA LYS A 412 15.78 8.35 5.24
C LYS A 412 16.70 8.90 6.34
N TYR A 413 16.14 9.63 7.31
CA TYR A 413 16.84 10.19 8.47
C TYR A 413 16.59 9.42 9.79
N LYS A 414 15.93 8.25 9.77
CA LYS A 414 15.71 7.43 10.99
C LYS A 414 17.04 7.07 11.67
N LYS A 415 18.08 6.76 10.89
CA LYS A 415 19.45 6.51 11.38
C LYS A 415 20.05 7.69 12.16
N GLU A 416 19.64 8.92 11.86
CA GLU A 416 20.10 10.14 12.51
C GLU A 416 19.20 10.58 13.68
N GLY A 417 18.18 9.78 14.02
CA GLY A 417 17.18 10.13 15.04
C GLY A 417 16.24 11.28 14.60
N LYS A 418 16.14 11.56 13.29
CA LYS A 418 15.30 12.63 12.73
C LYS A 418 14.22 12.10 11.78
N GLY A 419 13.95 10.79 11.87
CA GLY A 419 13.06 10.07 10.96
C GLY A 419 11.58 10.22 11.26
N ASP A 420 11.22 10.79 12.42
CA ASP A 420 9.83 10.98 12.80
C ASP A 420 9.18 12.09 11.95
N SER A 421 7.92 11.85 11.59
CA SER A 421 7.05 12.83 10.95
C SER A 421 6.79 14.01 11.88
N ILE A 422 6.76 15.21 11.32
CA ILE A 422 6.40 16.42 12.06
C ILE A 422 4.87 16.47 12.18
N PRO A 423 4.31 16.86 13.34
CA PRO A 423 2.87 17.13 13.45
C PRO A 423 2.48 18.25 12.48
N ILE A 424 1.64 17.92 11.51
CA ILE A 424 1.16 18.85 10.48
C ILE A 424 -0.37 18.86 10.46
N GLY A 425 -0.93 19.98 10.03
CA GLY A 425 -2.36 20.19 9.91
C GLY A 425 -2.66 21.45 9.10
N PHE A 426 -3.93 21.67 8.81
CA PHE A 426 -4.39 22.85 8.09
C PHE A 426 -5.74 23.30 8.63
N GLU A 427 -6.07 24.57 8.39
CA GLU A 427 -7.36 25.16 8.71
C GLU A 427 -7.99 25.70 7.43
N ILE A 428 -9.31 25.56 7.29
CA ILE A 428 -10.05 26.05 6.13
C ILE A 428 -10.95 27.20 6.59
N PHE A 429 -10.73 28.38 6.01
CA PHE A 429 -11.54 29.57 6.26
C PHE A 429 -12.37 29.91 5.02
N LYS A 430 -13.61 30.35 5.26
CA LYS A 430 -14.43 30.95 4.22
C LYS A 430 -14.04 32.42 4.07
N VAL A 431 -13.66 32.81 2.85
CA VAL A 431 -13.37 34.20 2.46
C VAL A 431 -14.66 34.96 2.20
#